data_AF-A0A7X8XJH5-F1
#
_entry.id   AF-A0A7X8XJH5-F1
#
_cell.length_a   1.000
_cell.length_b   1.000
_cell.length_c   1.000
_cell.angle_alpha   90.00
_cell.angle_beta   90.00
_cell.angle_gamma   90.00
#
_symmetry.space_group_name_H-M   'P 1'
#
loop_
_entity.id
_entity.type
_entity.pdbx_description
1 polymer ?
#
loop_
_entity_poly.entity_id
_entity_poly.type
_entity_poly.pdbx_seq_one_letter_code
_entity_poly.pdbx_strand_id
1 'polypeptide(L)'
;MSTLPSRNPDPSQTPGLSPEAKARLAAVVRSLRERLLKDLGDAVQSTYRLSLPLEQADLDEEAWRKRKRLEAWLDEEARGGSRGGKETLAQARERHLQGIIKSAAATLLNRLVVLRQAEALGMVRLKVLSGGWESPGYREFRAFAPDLLADETEGYAELL
;
A
#
# COMPACT_ATOMS: atom_id res chain seq x y z
N MET A 1 -21.07 -47.42 -34.10
CA MET A 1 -19.76 -47.06 -33.52
C MET A 1 -19.40 -45.66 -33.96
N SER A 2 -19.68 -44.65 -33.14
CA SER A 2 -19.29 -43.25 -33.40
C SER A 2 -18.61 -42.74 -32.13
N THR A 3 -17.33 -42.44 -32.25
CA THR A 3 -16.41 -42.09 -31.17
C THR A 3 -16.67 -40.65 -30.72
N LEU A 4 -17.14 -40.48 -29.49
CA LEU A 4 -17.13 -39.19 -28.80
C LEU A 4 -15.67 -38.79 -28.54
N PRO A 5 -15.21 -37.60 -28.93
CA PRO A 5 -13.91 -37.12 -28.49
C PRO A 5 -14.00 -36.76 -27.00
N SER A 6 -13.40 -37.60 -26.17
CA SER A 6 -13.07 -37.30 -24.78
C SER A 6 -12.14 -36.09 -24.76
N ARG A 7 -12.69 -34.92 -24.42
CA ARG A 7 -11.89 -33.72 -24.13
C ARG A 7 -11.63 -33.69 -22.62
N ASN A 8 -10.82 -34.64 -22.14
CA ASN A 8 -10.18 -34.46 -20.84
C ASN A 8 -9.18 -33.31 -21.01
N PRO A 9 -9.34 -32.18 -20.28
CA PRO A 9 -8.34 -31.13 -20.30
C PRO A 9 -7.04 -31.67 -19.72
N ASP A 10 -5.94 -31.41 -20.43
CA ASP A 10 -4.58 -31.75 -20.03
C ASP A 10 -4.25 -31.07 -18.68
N PRO A 11 -3.93 -31.84 -17.63
CA PRO A 11 -3.60 -31.30 -16.31
C PRO A 11 -2.30 -30.48 -16.29
N SER A 12 -1.54 -30.46 -17.39
CA SER A 12 -0.31 -29.68 -17.53
C SER A 12 -0.51 -28.25 -18.06
N GLN A 13 -1.73 -27.88 -18.45
CA GLN A 13 -2.04 -26.51 -18.89
C GLN A 13 -2.71 -25.72 -17.77
N THR A 14 -1.92 -25.12 -16.89
CA THR A 14 -2.40 -23.98 -16.09
C THR A 14 -2.67 -22.86 -17.09
N PRO A 15 -3.92 -22.43 -17.32
CA PRO A 15 -4.19 -21.36 -18.27
C PRO A 15 -3.60 -20.07 -17.68
N GLY A 16 -2.39 -19.72 -18.11
CA GLY A 16 -1.75 -18.47 -17.74
C GLY A 16 -2.61 -17.29 -18.21
N LEU A 17 -2.50 -16.15 -17.52
CA LEU A 17 -3.18 -14.92 -17.92
C LEU A 17 -2.93 -14.62 -19.40
N SER A 18 -3.98 -14.29 -20.14
CA SER A 18 -3.85 -13.84 -21.53
C SER A 18 -2.95 -12.60 -21.60
N PRO A 19 -2.26 -12.34 -22.73
CA PRO A 19 -1.45 -11.14 -22.89
C PRO A 19 -2.21 -9.84 -22.59
N GLU A 20 -3.48 -9.78 -23.00
CA GLU A 20 -4.38 -8.66 -22.73
C GLU A 20 -4.68 -8.49 -21.23
N ALA A 21 -4.94 -9.60 -20.51
CA ALA A 21 -5.15 -9.57 -19.06
C ALA A 21 -3.89 -9.12 -18.31
N LYS A 22 -2.71 -9.58 -18.73
CA LYS A 22 -1.42 -9.14 -18.19
C LYS A 22 -1.20 -7.64 -18.41
N ALA A 23 -1.51 -7.15 -19.62
CA ALA A 23 -1.38 -5.73 -19.96
C ALA A 23 -2.32 -4.86 -19.10
N ARG A 24 -3.58 -5.27 -18.94
CA ARG A 24 -4.55 -4.58 -18.06
C ARG A 24 -4.08 -4.55 -16.61
N LEU A 25 -3.66 -5.69 -16.06
CA LEU A 25 -3.14 -5.75 -14.69
C LEU A 25 -1.94 -4.83 -14.50
N ALA A 26 -0.97 -4.87 -15.42
CA ALA A 26 0.21 -4.01 -15.36
C ALA A 26 -0.14 -2.52 -15.44
N ALA A 27 -1.17 -2.14 -16.21
CA ALA A 27 -1.64 -0.76 -16.29
C ALA A 27 -2.29 -0.32 -14.96
N VAL A 28 -3.16 -1.15 -14.38
CA VAL A 28 -3.81 -0.88 -13.09
C VAL A 28 -2.78 -0.75 -11.97
N VAL A 29 -1.83 -1.70 -11.86
CA VAL A 29 -0.77 -1.66 -10.84
C VAL A 29 0.09 -0.40 -10.96
N ARG A 30 0.40 0.05 -12.19
CA ARG A 30 1.15 1.29 -12.41
C ARG A 30 0.36 2.51 -11.94
N SER A 31 -0.90 2.62 -12.33
CA SER A 31 -1.78 3.72 -11.92
C SER A 31 -1.99 3.76 -10.41
N LEU A 32 -2.22 2.61 -9.76
CA LEU A 32 -2.35 2.53 -8.30
C LEU A 32 -1.04 2.92 -7.60
N ARG A 33 0.11 2.49 -8.11
CA ARG A 33 1.40 2.90 -7.55
C ARG A 33 1.60 4.40 -7.63
N GLU A 34 1.30 5.02 -8.77
CA GLU A 34 1.41 6.48 -8.94
C GLU A 34 0.49 7.21 -7.96
N ARG A 35 -0.76 6.74 -7.83
CA ARG A 35 -1.73 7.28 -6.88
C ARG A 35 -1.24 7.15 -5.44
N LEU A 36 -0.79 5.97 -5.03
CA LEU A 36 -0.30 5.71 -3.67
C LEU A 36 0.94 6.55 -3.33
N LEU A 37 1.88 6.69 -4.26
CA LEU A 37 3.07 7.53 -4.03
C LEU A 37 2.68 8.99 -3.76
N LYS A 38 1.74 9.52 -4.55
CA LYS A 38 1.23 10.87 -4.37
C LYS A 38 0.48 10.99 -3.04
N ASP A 39 -0.53 10.15 -2.81
CA ASP A 39 -1.42 10.26 -1.66
C ASP A 39 -0.67 10.02 -0.35
N LEU A 40 0.25 9.05 -0.29
CA LEU A 40 1.09 8.83 0.90
C LEU A 40 2.10 9.96 1.11
N GLY A 41 2.65 10.52 0.03
CA GLY A 41 3.52 11.69 0.11
C GLY A 41 2.78 12.89 0.70
N ASP A 42 1.61 13.21 0.16
CA ASP A 42 0.74 14.29 0.64
C ASP A 42 0.32 14.06 2.10
N ALA A 43 -0.07 12.83 2.45
CA ALA A 43 -0.48 12.46 3.80
C ALA A 43 0.67 12.60 4.81
N VAL A 44 1.89 12.17 4.46
CA VAL A 44 3.07 12.33 5.33
C VAL A 44 3.38 13.82 5.55
N GLN A 45 3.27 14.63 4.50
CA GLN A 45 3.48 16.08 4.59
C GLN A 45 2.43 16.75 5.48
N SER A 46 1.15 16.43 5.31
CA SER A 46 0.05 17.04 6.06
C SER A 46 -0.01 16.55 7.51
N THR A 47 0.09 15.24 7.75
CA THR A 47 0.00 14.62 9.08
C THR A 47 1.11 15.12 10.00
N TYR A 48 2.33 15.21 9.46
CA TYR A 48 3.48 15.64 10.26
C TYR A 48 3.83 17.12 10.07
N ARG A 49 3.14 17.86 9.19
CA ARG A 49 3.40 19.27 8.88
C ARG A 49 4.90 19.54 8.64
N LEU A 50 5.50 18.75 7.74
CA LEU A 50 6.97 18.71 7.53
C LEU A 50 7.55 20.02 6.96
N SER A 51 6.70 20.92 6.46
CA SER A 51 7.09 22.26 6.02
C SER A 51 7.41 23.22 7.16
N LEU A 52 7.01 22.90 8.39
CA LEU A 52 7.24 23.71 9.60
C LEU A 52 8.30 23.07 10.48
N PRO A 53 9.07 23.83 11.27
CA PRO A 53 9.89 23.29 12.36
C PRO A 53 9.06 22.44 13.32
N LEU A 54 9.65 21.38 13.88
CA LEU A 54 8.95 20.42 14.75
C LEU A 54 8.24 21.09 15.93
N GLU A 55 8.85 22.12 16.52
CA GLU A 55 8.35 22.87 17.67
C GLU A 55 7.15 23.77 17.30
N GLN A 56 7.02 24.13 16.03
CA GLN A 56 5.96 25.01 15.50
C GLN A 56 4.86 24.23 14.79
N ALA A 57 5.02 22.91 14.70
CA ALA A 57 4.13 22.05 13.94
C ALA A 57 2.78 21.84 14.63
N ASP A 58 2.64 22.13 15.93
CA ASP A 58 1.37 22.00 16.67
C ASP A 58 0.71 20.63 16.42
N LEU A 59 1.49 19.58 16.69
CA LEU A 59 1.09 18.18 16.54
C LEU A 59 0.61 17.65 17.89
N ASP A 60 -0.32 16.70 17.86
CA ASP A 60 -0.59 15.90 19.03
C ASP A 60 0.65 15.08 19.45
N GLU A 61 0.62 14.56 20.67
CA GLU A 61 1.76 13.87 21.27
C GLU A 61 2.18 12.60 20.49
N GLU A 62 1.24 11.90 19.87
CA GLU A 62 1.55 10.68 19.12
C GLU A 62 2.23 11.02 17.79
N ALA A 63 1.64 11.93 17.03
CA ALA A 63 2.18 12.44 15.78
C ALA A 63 3.54 13.10 16.01
N TRP A 64 3.71 13.85 17.09
CA TRP A 64 4.99 14.47 17.46
C TRP A 64 6.09 13.42 17.70
N ARG A 65 5.81 12.37 18.50
CA ARG A 65 6.78 11.30 18.75
C ARG A 65 7.15 10.54 17.49
N LYS A 66 6.16 10.23 16.65
CA LYS A 66 6.38 9.57 15.35
C LYS A 66 7.23 10.43 14.43
N ARG A 67 6.92 11.72 14.29
CA ARG A 67 7.70 12.69 13.51
C ARG A 67 9.13 12.81 14.00
N LYS A 68 9.34 12.97 15.32
CA LYS A 68 10.69 13.09 15.89
C LYS A 68 11.56 11.88 15.57
N ARG A 69 11.01 10.66 15.66
CA ARG A 69 11.71 9.43 15.27
C ARG A 69 12.03 9.40 13.77
N LEU A 70 11.08 9.81 12.92
CA LEU A 70 11.28 9.89 11.48
C LEU A 70 12.42 10.85 11.14
N GLU A 71 12.40 12.07 11.67
CA GLU A 71 13.44 13.07 11.38
C GLU A 71 14.82 12.65 11.88
N ALA A 72 14.90 12.03 13.07
CA ALA A 72 16.15 11.51 13.61
C ALA A 72 16.74 10.40 12.71
N TRP A 73 15.90 9.49 12.22
CA TRP A 73 16.31 8.46 11.28
C TRP A 73 16.75 9.05 9.94
N LEU A 74 16.02 10.03 9.40
CA LEU A 74 16.39 10.72 8.15
C LEU A 74 17.75 11.42 8.26
N ASP A 75 18.04 12.02 9.41
CA ASP A 75 19.34 12.62 9.71
C ASP A 75 20.47 11.60 9.76
N GLU A 76 20.24 10.44 10.39
CA GLU A 76 21.21 9.35 10.45
C GLU A 76 21.54 8.83 9.04
N GLU A 77 20.50 8.52 8.25
CA GLU A 77 20.66 8.03 6.88
C GLU A 77 21.34 9.04 5.96
N ALA A 78 20.98 10.33 6.06
CA ALA A 78 21.59 11.38 5.25
C ALA A 78 23.08 11.55 5.55
N ARG A 79 23.53 11.33 6.80
CA ARG A 79 24.96 11.34 7.17
C ARG A 79 25.70 10.12 6.65
N GLY A 80 25.05 8.95 6.63
CA GLY A 80 25.65 7.69 6.16
C GLY A 80 25.75 7.57 4.64
N GLY A 81 24.98 8.37 3.88
CA GLY A 81 24.73 8.16 2.46
C GLY A 81 25.24 9.24 1.50
N SER A 82 26.52 9.59 1.51
CA SER A 82 27.10 10.43 0.43
C SER A 82 27.42 9.56 -0.81
N ARG A 83 26.43 9.35 -1.69
CA ARG A 83 26.70 8.82 -3.04
C ARG A 83 27.31 9.92 -3.92
N GLY A 84 28.61 10.12 -3.79
CA GLY A 84 29.41 10.93 -4.72
C GLY A 84 29.22 12.44 -4.57
N GLY A 85 29.78 13.02 -3.50
CA GLY A 85 30.37 14.36 -3.45
C GLY A 85 29.56 15.62 -3.81
N LYS A 86 28.31 15.53 -4.26
CA LYS A 86 27.50 16.69 -4.69
C LYS A 86 26.08 16.75 -4.12
N GLU A 87 25.62 15.71 -3.44
CA GLU A 87 24.31 15.71 -2.79
C GLU A 87 24.39 16.46 -1.45
N THR A 88 23.51 17.43 -1.24
CA THR A 88 23.40 18.11 0.06
C THR A 88 22.67 17.21 1.07
N LEU A 89 22.86 17.45 2.38
CA LEU A 89 22.13 16.72 3.42
C LEU A 89 20.60 16.81 3.23
N ALA A 90 20.10 17.97 2.79
CA ALA A 90 18.67 18.15 2.51
C ALA A 90 18.19 17.27 1.34
N GLN A 91 18.98 17.19 0.26
CA GLN A 91 18.66 16.31 -0.88
C GLN A 91 18.71 14.84 -0.49
N ALA A 92 19.69 14.43 0.33
CA ALA A 92 19.77 13.08 0.85
C ALA A 92 18.55 12.75 1.71
N ARG A 93 18.19 13.63 2.67
CA ARG A 93 16.98 13.48 3.51
C ARG A 93 15.73 13.28 2.66
N GLU A 94 15.53 14.14 1.66
CA GLU A 94 14.37 14.03 0.77
C GLU A 94 14.36 12.70 0.02
N ARG A 95 15.51 12.27 -0.54
CA ARG A 95 15.63 10.98 -1.21
C ARG A 95 15.28 9.80 -0.29
N HIS A 96 15.71 9.84 0.97
CA HIS A 96 15.39 8.79 1.96
C HIS A 96 13.91 8.81 2.35
N LEU A 97 13.30 9.98 2.50
CA LEU A 97 11.86 10.14 2.74
C LEU A 97 11.05 9.53 1.59
N GLN A 98 11.39 9.86 0.34
CA GLN A 98 10.78 9.27 -0.86
C GLN A 98 10.99 7.75 -0.93
N GLY A 99 12.13 7.25 -0.43
CA GLY A 99 12.41 5.83 -0.28
C GLY A 99 11.43 5.12 0.66
N ILE A 100 11.16 5.69 1.84
CA ILE A 100 10.18 5.15 2.79
C ILE A 100 8.78 5.17 2.17
N ILE A 101 8.36 6.29 1.58
CA ILE A 101 7.04 6.43 0.95
C ILE A 101 6.86 5.35 -0.14
N LYS A 102 7.89 5.15 -0.96
CA LYS A 102 7.90 4.11 -1.99
C LYS A 102 7.81 2.71 -1.41
N SER A 103 8.49 2.44 -0.30
CA SER A 103 8.41 1.15 0.39
C SER A 103 7.02 0.92 0.96
N ALA A 104 6.41 1.91 1.63
CA ALA A 104 5.06 1.82 2.16
C ALA A 104 4.02 1.59 1.05
N ALA A 105 4.10 2.35 -0.05
CA ALA A 105 3.25 2.19 -1.22
C ALA A 105 3.36 0.78 -1.82
N ALA A 106 4.58 0.26 -1.96
CA ALA A 106 4.81 -1.08 -2.49
C ALA A 106 4.24 -2.16 -1.56
N THR A 107 4.44 -2.03 -0.25
CA THR A 107 3.90 -2.96 0.75
C THR A 107 2.38 -3.02 0.68
N LEU A 108 1.70 -1.87 0.73
CA LEU A 108 0.24 -1.83 0.65
C LEU A 108 -0.26 -2.41 -0.68
N LEU A 109 0.32 -2.00 -1.81
CA LEU A 109 -0.09 -2.51 -3.12
C LEU A 109 0.09 -4.02 -3.24
N ASN A 110 1.19 -4.56 -2.73
CA ASN A 110 1.44 -6.00 -2.72
C ASN A 110 0.38 -6.73 -1.88
N ARG A 111 0.07 -6.23 -0.68
CA ARG A 111 -1.00 -6.79 0.19
C ARG A 111 -2.33 -6.80 -0.54
N LEU A 112 -2.70 -5.70 -1.20
CA LEU A 112 -3.94 -5.59 -1.97
C LEU A 112 -3.99 -6.60 -3.13
N VAL A 113 -2.90 -6.75 -3.89
CA VAL A 113 -2.84 -7.71 -5.00
C VAL A 113 -2.97 -9.15 -4.52
N VAL A 114 -2.25 -9.51 -3.45
CA VAL A 114 -2.31 -10.86 -2.86
C VAL A 114 -3.72 -11.17 -2.34
N LEU A 115 -4.32 -10.26 -1.58
CA LEU A 115 -5.69 -10.40 -1.07
C LEU A 115 -6.69 -10.52 -2.22
N ARG A 116 -6.55 -9.71 -3.27
CA ARG A 116 -7.44 -9.77 -4.45
C ARG A 116 -7.35 -11.11 -5.16
N GLN A 117 -6.15 -11.69 -5.27
CA GLN A 117 -5.96 -13.02 -5.85
C GLN A 117 -6.56 -14.10 -4.95
N ALA A 118 -6.34 -14.03 -3.64
CA ALA A 118 -6.90 -14.97 -2.68
C ALA A 118 -8.45 -14.96 -2.70
N GLU A 119 -9.07 -13.78 -2.81
CA GLU A 119 -10.53 -13.66 -2.98
C GLU A 119 -11.02 -14.28 -4.29
N ALA A 120 -10.28 -14.10 -5.39
CA ALA A 120 -10.65 -14.64 -6.70
C ALA A 120 -10.53 -16.17 -6.73
N LEU A 121 -9.57 -16.73 -6.00
CA LEU A 121 -9.36 -18.17 -5.85
C LEU A 121 -10.28 -18.80 -4.78
N GLY A 122 -11.10 -18.00 -4.08
CA GLY A 122 -11.97 -18.49 -3.01
C GLY A 122 -11.22 -18.95 -1.75
N MET A 123 -9.98 -18.51 -1.56
CA MET A 123 -9.14 -18.85 -0.40
C MET A 123 -9.47 -18.03 0.84
N VAL A 124 -10.23 -16.94 0.69
CA VAL A 124 -10.70 -16.09 1.79
C VAL A 124 -12.20 -16.30 1.96
N ARG A 125 -12.65 -16.55 3.20
CA ARG A 125 -14.06 -16.81 3.53
C ARG A 125 -14.96 -15.61 3.24
N LEU A 126 -14.52 -14.41 3.61
CA LEU A 126 -15.25 -13.17 3.39
C LEU A 126 -14.40 -12.22 2.55
N LYS A 127 -15.01 -11.67 1.51
CA LYS A 127 -14.35 -10.69 0.66
C LYS A 127 -14.31 -9.35 1.36
N VAL A 128 -13.14 -8.71 1.36
CA VAL A 128 -12.86 -7.40 1.97
C VAL A 128 -12.54 -6.36 0.89
N LEU A 129 -11.81 -6.75 -0.15
CA LEU A 129 -11.47 -5.85 -1.26
C LEU A 129 -12.54 -5.83 -2.34
N SER A 130 -13.11 -6.99 -2.68
CA SER A 130 -14.25 -7.05 -3.61
C SER A 130 -15.47 -6.35 -3.02
N GLY A 131 -15.85 -5.22 -3.61
CA GLY A 131 -16.99 -4.41 -3.16
C GLY A 131 -16.59 -3.24 -2.25
N GLY A 132 -15.31 -3.11 -1.89
CA GLY A 132 -14.80 -1.99 -1.07
C GLY A 132 -15.56 -1.84 0.25
N TRP A 133 -16.07 -0.63 0.50
CA TRP A 133 -16.91 -0.28 1.65
C TRP A 133 -18.19 -1.11 1.79
N GLU A 134 -18.64 -1.75 0.71
CA GLU A 134 -19.82 -2.62 0.71
C GLU A 134 -19.47 -4.11 0.71
N SER A 135 -18.18 -4.43 0.84
CA SER A 135 -17.73 -5.81 0.91
C SER A 135 -18.30 -6.50 2.17
N PRO A 136 -18.68 -7.79 2.09
CA PRO A 136 -19.19 -8.52 3.24
C PRO A 136 -18.23 -8.50 4.43
N GLY A 137 -16.93 -8.62 4.18
CA GLY A 137 -15.90 -8.60 5.21
C GLY A 137 -15.77 -7.24 5.89
N TYR A 138 -15.81 -6.13 5.14
CA TYR A 138 -15.78 -4.80 5.76
C TYR A 138 -17.07 -4.50 6.56
N ARG A 139 -18.24 -4.90 6.04
CA ARG A 139 -19.51 -4.75 6.77
C ARG A 139 -19.53 -5.55 8.08
N GLU A 140 -19.02 -6.78 8.07
CA GLU A 140 -18.88 -7.56 9.31
C GLU A 140 -17.86 -6.93 10.25
N PHE A 141 -16.69 -6.51 9.77
CA PHE A 141 -15.69 -5.81 10.58
C PHE A 141 -16.29 -4.59 11.28
N ARG A 142 -17.04 -3.76 10.55
CA ARG A 142 -17.76 -2.60 11.10
C ARG A 142 -18.78 -2.97 12.16
N ALA A 143 -19.49 -4.08 12.00
CA ALA A 143 -20.48 -4.55 12.96
C ALA A 143 -19.82 -5.10 14.25
N PHE A 144 -18.67 -5.78 14.12
CA PHE A 144 -18.00 -6.44 15.24
C PHE A 144 -17.06 -5.52 16.01
N ALA A 145 -16.38 -4.58 15.34
CA ALA A 145 -15.36 -3.73 15.94
C ALA A 145 -15.59 -2.23 15.61
N PRO A 146 -16.73 -1.64 16.00
CA PRO A 146 -17.06 -0.25 15.69
C PRO A 146 -16.05 0.76 16.26
N ASP A 147 -15.42 0.43 17.39
CA ASP A 147 -14.43 1.31 18.04
C ASP A 147 -13.14 1.47 17.20
N LEU A 148 -12.85 0.51 16.30
CA LEU A 148 -11.70 0.58 15.39
C LEU A 148 -11.98 1.45 14.16
N LEU A 149 -13.18 2.03 14.03
CA LEU A 149 -13.56 2.87 12.88
C LEU A 149 -13.39 4.36 13.14
N ALA A 150 -12.92 4.74 14.34
CA ALA A 150 -12.83 6.13 14.76
C ALA A 150 -11.71 6.94 14.06
N ASP A 151 -10.82 6.26 13.34
CA ASP A 151 -9.75 6.90 12.57
C ASP A 151 -10.20 7.40 11.18
N GLU A 152 -9.38 8.23 10.55
CA GLU A 152 -9.67 8.81 9.22
C GLU A 152 -9.75 7.78 8.09
N THR A 153 -9.26 6.56 8.32
CA THR A 153 -9.33 5.45 7.37
C THR A 153 -10.59 4.61 7.55
N GLU A 154 -11.45 4.97 8.52
CA GLU A 154 -12.62 4.20 8.94
C GLU A 154 -12.27 2.73 9.22
N GLY A 155 -11.11 2.52 9.87
CA GLY A 155 -10.61 1.20 10.29
C GLY A 155 -9.93 0.36 9.20
N TYR A 156 -9.76 0.89 7.98
CA TYR A 156 -8.96 0.21 6.96
C TYR A 156 -7.47 0.11 7.33
N ALA A 157 -6.94 1.02 8.14
CA ALA A 157 -5.58 0.94 8.65
C ALA A 157 -5.32 -0.33 9.46
N GLU A 158 -6.32 -0.81 10.21
CA GLU A 158 -6.23 -2.05 10.98
C GLU A 158 -6.55 -3.28 10.12
N LEU A 159 -7.51 -3.13 9.20
CA LEU A 159 -7.99 -4.23 8.36
C LEU A 159 -7.00 -4.63 7.25
N LEU A 160 -6.20 -3.69 6.73
CA LEU A 160 -5.39 -3.84 5.49
C LEU A 160 -3.91 -3.58 5.63
#